data_AF-A0A6B2DVD5-F1
#
_entry.id   AF-A0A6B2DVD5-F1
#
_cell.length_a   1.000
_cell.length_b   1.000
_cell.length_c   1.000
_cell.angle_alpha   90.00
_cell.angle_beta   90.00
_cell.angle_gamma   90.00
#
_symmetry.space_group_name_H-M   'P 1'
#
loop_
_entity.id
_entity.type
_entity.pdbx_description
1 polymer ?
#
loop_
_entity_poly.entity_id
_entity_poly.type
_entity_poly.pdbx_seq_one_letter_code
_entity_poly.pdbx_strand_id
1 'polypeptide(L)'
;DALDTGELSASLRAVFEVSYRCLDAGAATAFRLLGLAPGGVTGRAAATALVGNARALRVLCAANLLAEDPPGRFRMHDLVKRYAGELVATDDPGTRLAASTRLFDHYLGWASA
;
A
#
# COMPACT_ATOMS: atom_id res chain seq x y z
N ASP A 1 23.76 19.55 4.15
CA ASP A 1 23.34 18.43 3.28
C ASP A 1 21.82 18.34 3.04
N ALA A 2 21.18 19.42 2.58
CA ALA A 2 19.77 19.38 2.17
C ALA A 2 19.58 18.95 0.69
N LEU A 3 20.61 19.15 -0.15
CA LEU A 3 20.59 18.80 -1.57
C LEU A 3 20.68 17.27 -1.78
N ASP A 4 21.54 16.60 -1.01
CA ASP A 4 21.73 15.14 -1.08
C ASP A 4 20.44 14.37 -0.73
N THR A 5 19.70 14.83 0.29
CA THR A 5 18.45 14.16 0.71
C THR A 5 17.34 14.27 -0.36
N GLY A 6 17.26 15.40 -1.06
CA GLY A 6 16.27 15.63 -2.11
C GLY A 6 16.55 14.79 -3.37
N GLU A 7 17.80 14.75 -3.81
CA GLU A 7 18.23 13.96 -4.97
C GLU A 7 18.12 12.44 -4.71
N LEU A 8 18.45 11.99 -3.50
CA LEU A 8 18.24 10.59 -3.08
C LEU A 8 16.75 10.23 -3.08
N SER A 9 15.88 11.11 -2.56
CA SER A 9 14.43 10.89 -2.56
C SER A 9 13.84 10.81 -3.97
N ALA A 10 14.26 11.69 -4.88
CA ALA A 10 13.86 11.65 -6.29
C ALA A 10 14.36 10.39 -7.01
N SER A 11 15.60 9.97 -6.73
CA SER A 11 16.18 8.74 -7.28
C SER A 11 15.43 7.49 -6.80
N LEU A 12 15.11 7.41 -5.51
CA LEU A 12 14.33 6.31 -4.94
C LEU A 12 12.90 6.28 -5.49
N ARG A 13 12.27 7.45 -5.70
CA ARG A 13 10.98 7.53 -6.36
C ARG A 13 11.03 6.94 -7.77
N ALA A 14 12.06 7.26 -8.55
CA ALA A 14 12.23 6.70 -9.89
C ALA A 14 12.38 5.16 -9.85
N VAL A 15 13.09 4.62 -8.86
CA VAL A 15 13.19 3.17 -8.65
C VAL A 15 11.83 2.55 -8.33
N PHE A 16 11.05 3.14 -7.42
CA PHE A 16 9.71 2.65 -7.11
C PHE A 16 8.76 2.73 -8.30
N GLU A 17 8.89 3.77 -9.12
CA GLU A 17 8.10 3.92 -10.34
C GLU A 17 8.37 2.79 -11.33
N VAL A 18 9.62 2.38 -11.50
CA VAL A 18 9.97 1.22 -12.35
C VAL A 18 9.29 -0.05 -11.81
N SER A 19 9.44 -0.35 -10.52
CA SER A 19 8.80 -1.52 -9.91
C SER A 19 7.28 -1.47 -10.03
N TYR A 20 6.68 -0.30 -9.84
CA TYR A 20 5.24 -0.08 -9.96
C TYR A 20 4.73 -0.31 -11.38
N ARG A 21 5.45 0.18 -12.40
CA ARG A 21 5.08 -0.01 -13.82
C ARG A 21 5.17 -1.47 -14.27
N CYS A 22 5.94 -2.31 -13.58
CA CYS A 22 6.00 -3.75 -13.84
C CYS A 22 4.85 -4.55 -13.22
N LEU A 23 4.01 -3.93 -12.39
CA LEU A 23 2.87 -4.61 -11.77
C LEU A 23 1.74 -4.84 -12.76
N ASP A 24 1.04 -5.97 -12.62
CA ASP A 24 -0.27 -6.13 -13.26
C ASP A 24 -1.29 -5.14 -12.68
N ALA A 25 -2.40 -4.92 -13.39
CA ALA A 25 -3.40 -3.93 -13.00
C ALA A 25 -3.99 -4.16 -11.59
N GLY A 26 -4.10 -5.41 -11.16
CA GLY A 26 -4.62 -5.77 -9.84
C GLY A 26 -3.61 -5.45 -8.74
N ALA A 27 -2.34 -5.79 -8.93
CA ALA A 27 -1.26 -5.48 -8.01
C ALA A 27 -0.99 -3.97 -7.94
N ALA A 28 -1.01 -3.26 -9.07
CA ALA A 28 -0.87 -1.81 -9.11
C ALA A 28 -1.99 -1.11 -8.31
N THR A 29 -3.23 -1.59 -8.45
CA THR A 29 -4.36 -1.06 -7.68
C THR A 29 -4.22 -1.35 -6.19
N ALA A 30 -3.85 -2.59 -5.82
CA ALA A 30 -3.60 -2.94 -4.43
C ALA A 30 -2.46 -2.10 -3.81
N PHE A 31 -1.40 -1.83 -4.57
CA PHE A 31 -0.29 -0.98 -4.15
C PHE A 31 -0.77 0.43 -3.78
N ARG A 32 -1.54 1.08 -4.67
CA ARG A 32 -2.12 2.41 -4.41
C ARG A 32 -3.01 2.39 -3.17
N LEU A 33 -3.94 1.43 -3.09
CA LEU A 33 -4.88 1.33 -1.97
C LEU A 33 -4.19 1.10 -0.62
N LEU A 34 -3.09 0.33 -0.56
CA LEU A 34 -2.30 0.16 0.66
C LEU A 34 -1.69 1.48 1.19
N GLY A 35 -1.52 2.49 0.34
CA GLY A 35 -1.15 3.84 0.75
C GLY A 35 -2.16 4.48 1.72
N LEU A 36 -3.41 4.03 1.72
CA LEU A 36 -4.47 4.49 2.65
C LEU A 36 -4.41 3.80 4.01
N ALA A 37 -3.63 2.72 4.17
CA ALA A 37 -3.62 1.95 5.40
C ALA A 37 -3.11 2.81 6.58
N PRO A 38 -3.79 2.79 7.74
CA PRO A 38 -3.33 3.50 8.93
C PRO A 38 -2.09 2.81 9.52
N GLY A 39 -1.15 3.61 10.03
CA GLY A 39 0.05 3.11 10.73
C GLY A 39 1.09 2.42 9.83
N GLY A 40 2.11 1.82 10.44
CA GLY A 40 3.24 1.21 9.72
C GLY A 40 3.08 -0.28 9.41
N VAL A 41 2.20 -0.99 10.12
CA VAL A 41 2.00 -2.44 9.97
C VAL A 41 0.51 -2.75 9.90
N THR A 42 0.11 -3.56 8.92
CA THR A 42 -1.27 -3.94 8.67
C THR A 42 -1.41 -5.46 8.70
N GLY A 43 -2.36 -5.98 9.48
CA GLY A 43 -2.65 -7.41 9.51
C GLY A 43 -3.25 -7.92 8.19
N ARG A 44 -3.08 -9.21 7.88
CA ARG A 44 -3.54 -9.83 6.63
C ARG A 44 -5.02 -9.58 6.33
N ALA A 45 -5.88 -9.69 7.33
CA ALA A 45 -7.32 -9.49 7.14
C ALA A 45 -7.63 -8.03 6.77
N ALA A 46 -7.07 -7.06 7.51
CA ALA A 46 -7.20 -5.63 7.21
C ALA A 46 -6.62 -5.25 5.85
N ALA A 47 -5.43 -5.75 5.50
CA ALA A 47 -4.80 -5.52 4.20
C ALA A 47 -5.67 -6.08 3.07
N THR A 48 -6.20 -7.29 3.23
CA THR A 48 -7.10 -7.93 2.25
C THR A 48 -8.41 -7.17 2.11
N ALA A 49 -9.01 -6.71 3.21
CA ALA A 49 -10.23 -5.91 3.18
C ALA A 49 -10.02 -4.58 2.43
N LEU A 50 -8.88 -3.92 2.68
CA LEU A 50 -8.51 -2.67 2.02
C LEU A 50 -8.34 -2.84 0.51
N VAL A 51 -7.55 -3.84 0.08
CA VAL A 51 -7.22 -4.04 -1.35
C VAL A 51 -8.27 -4.85 -2.11
N GLY A 52 -9.14 -5.58 -1.42
CA GLY A 52 -10.14 -6.49 -1.99
C GLY A 52 -9.58 -7.77 -2.64
N ASN A 53 -8.26 -8.00 -2.59
CA ASN A 53 -7.62 -9.14 -3.24
C ASN A 53 -6.33 -9.58 -2.52
N ALA A 54 -6.39 -10.71 -1.81
CA ALA A 54 -5.23 -11.28 -1.10
C ALA A 54 -4.09 -11.75 -2.02
N ARG A 55 -4.38 -12.11 -3.29
CA ARG A 55 -3.34 -12.52 -4.24
C ARG A 55 -2.40 -11.37 -4.58
N ALA A 56 -2.94 -10.14 -4.64
CA ALA A 56 -2.15 -8.96 -4.92
C ALA A 56 -1.07 -8.71 -3.85
N LEU A 57 -1.36 -9.01 -2.57
CA LEU A 57 -0.38 -8.88 -1.49
C LEU A 57 0.88 -9.72 -1.74
N ARG A 58 0.72 -10.95 -2.22
CA ARG A 58 1.85 -11.83 -2.57
C ARG A 58 2.68 -11.30 -3.73
N VAL A 59 2.03 -10.71 -4.74
CA VAL A 59 2.71 -10.09 -5.88
C VAL A 59 3.53 -8.89 -5.40
N LEU A 60 2.98 -8.07 -4.52
CA LEU A 60 3.69 -6.92 -3.95
C LEU A 60 4.88 -7.32 -3.07
N CYS A 61 4.76 -8.42 -2.32
CA CYS A 61 5.89 -8.99 -1.60
C CYS A 61 6.98 -9.48 -2.54
N ALA A 62 6.63 -10.19 -3.62
CA ALA A 62 7.60 -10.64 -4.62
C ALA A 62 8.30 -9.46 -5.34
N ALA A 63 7.63 -8.31 -5.44
CA ALA A 63 8.17 -7.08 -6.01
C ALA A 63 8.96 -6.21 -5.00
N ASN A 64 9.17 -6.66 -3.76
CA ASN A 64 9.78 -5.88 -2.68
C ASN A 64 9.09 -4.54 -2.38
N LEU A 65 7.82 -4.40 -2.75
CA LEU A 65 6.99 -3.21 -2.47
C LEU A 65 6.20 -3.35 -1.16
N LEU A 66 6.17 -4.56 -0.60
CA LEU A 66 5.50 -4.89 0.65
C LEU A 66 6.33 -5.94 1.40
N ALA A 67 6.70 -5.68 2.65
CA ALA A 67 7.34 -6.67 3.50
C ALA A 67 6.28 -7.46 4.27
N GLU A 68 6.49 -8.76 4.44
CA GLU A 68 5.68 -9.62 5.33
C GLU A 68 6.57 -10.17 6.45
N ASP A 69 6.46 -9.61 7.66
CA ASP A 69 7.23 -10.02 8.83
C ASP A 69 6.55 -9.55 10.14
N PRO A 70 6.12 -10.45 11.05
CA PRO A 70 6.02 -11.90 10.90
C PRO A 70 4.91 -12.31 9.90
N PRO A 71 4.77 -13.61 9.54
CA PRO A 71 3.72 -14.07 8.63
C PRO A 71 2.32 -13.53 8.99
N GLY A 72 1.65 -12.94 8.01
CA GLY A 72 0.34 -12.29 8.16
C GLY A 72 0.39 -10.85 8.68
N ARG A 73 1.57 -10.24 8.81
CA ARG A 73 1.76 -8.81 9.10
C ARG A 73 2.52 -8.16 7.96
N PHE A 74 1.89 -7.18 7.35
CA PHE A 74 2.41 -6.49 6.18
C PHE A 74 2.89 -5.09 6.53
N ARG A 75 4.05 -4.69 6.02
CA ARG A 75 4.63 -3.35 6.22
C ARG A 75 5.05 -2.76 4.89
N MET A 76 4.67 -1.52 4.64
CA MET A 76 5.31 -0.70 3.61
C MET A 76 6.41 0.15 4.26
N HIS A 77 7.55 0.24 3.59
CA HIS A 77 8.55 1.24 3.95
C HIS A 77 7.97 2.64 3.79
N ASP A 78 8.35 3.57 4.67
CA ASP A 78 7.74 4.90 4.74
C ASP A 78 7.79 5.66 3.40
N LEU A 79 8.89 5.52 2.64
CA LEU A 79 9.02 6.12 1.31
C LEU A 79 8.09 5.47 0.27
N VAL A 80 7.99 4.14 0.29
CA VAL A 80 7.09 3.37 -0.58
C VAL A 80 5.64 3.72 -0.26
N LYS A 81 5.31 3.83 1.03
CA LYS A 81 3.99 4.23 1.50
C LYS A 81 3.63 5.64 1.05
N ARG A 82 4.56 6.59 1.16
CA ARG A 82 4.36 7.96 0.67
C ARG A 82 4.08 7.98 -0.82
N TYR A 83 4.88 7.26 -1.62
CA TYR A 83 4.67 7.14 -3.06
C TYR A 83 3.30 6.53 -3.39
N ALA A 84 2.92 5.43 -2.73
CA ALA A 84 1.57 4.86 -2.87
C ALA A 84 0.46 5.85 -2.50
N GLY A 85 0.65 6.62 -1.43
CA GLY A 85 -0.25 7.67 -0.95
C GLY A 85 -0.47 8.79 -1.97
N GLU A 86 0.59 9.21 -2.67
CA GLU A 86 0.49 10.19 -3.74
C GLU A 86 -0.26 9.63 -4.95
N LEU A 87 0.03 8.38 -5.35
CA LEU A 87 -0.67 7.74 -6.45
C LEU A 87 -2.17 7.58 -6.15
N VAL A 88 -2.53 7.09 -4.96
CA VAL A 88 -3.93 6.89 -4.61
C VAL A 88 -4.69 8.22 -4.50
N ALA A 89 -4.02 9.32 -4.15
CA ALA A 89 -4.64 10.65 -4.14
C ALA A 89 -5.14 11.08 -5.52
N THR A 90 -4.57 10.53 -6.60
CA THR A 90 -5.00 10.75 -7.99
C THR A 90 -6.16 9.83 -8.42
N ASP A 91 -6.44 8.76 -7.66
CA ASP A 91 -7.58 7.88 -7.94
C ASP A 91 -8.91 8.61 -7.65
N ASP A 92 -9.96 8.17 -8.36
CA ASP A 92 -11.32 8.63 -8.17
C ASP A 92 -11.72 8.62 -6.66
N PRO A 93 -12.29 9.71 -6.14
CA PRO A 93 -12.69 9.80 -4.73
C PRO A 93 -13.60 8.65 -4.26
N GLY A 94 -14.49 8.15 -5.12
CA GLY A 94 -15.37 7.02 -4.81
C GLY A 94 -14.61 5.72 -4.59
N THR A 95 -13.57 5.47 -5.38
CA THR A 95 -12.68 4.31 -5.22
C THR A 95 -11.95 4.35 -3.86
N ARG A 96 -11.41 5.53 -3.50
CA ARG A 96 -10.75 5.72 -2.20
C ARG A 96 -11.70 5.56 -1.02
N LEU A 97 -12.90 6.11 -1.14
CA LEU A 97 -13.93 6.02 -0.11
C LEU A 97 -14.34 4.56 0.09
N ALA A 98 -14.66 3.84 -0.98
CA ALA A 98 -15.05 2.43 -0.90
C ALA A 98 -13.96 1.54 -0.28
N ALA A 99 -12.68 1.78 -0.62
CA ALA A 99 -11.57 1.05 -0.02
C ALA A 99 -11.44 1.33 1.50
N SER A 100 -11.56 2.60 1.89
CA SER A 100 -11.53 3.01 3.30
C SER A 100 -12.72 2.45 4.07
N THR A 101 -13.93 2.47 3.50
CA THR A 101 -15.13 1.88 4.10
C THR A 101 -14.93 0.39 4.40
N ARG A 102 -14.46 -0.41 3.42
CA ARG A 102 -14.17 -1.84 3.65
C ARG A 102 -13.18 -2.07 4.78
N LEU A 103 -12.17 -1.21 4.90
CA LEU A 103 -11.19 -1.29 5.98
C LEU A 103 -11.81 -0.96 7.35
N PHE A 104 -12.62 0.10 7.44
CA PHE A 104 -13.30 0.45 8.68
C PHE A 104 -14.34 -0.58 9.09
N ASP A 105 -15.12 -1.11 8.14
CA ASP A 105 -16.06 -2.21 8.39
C ASP A 105 -15.34 -3.44 8.97
N HIS A 106 -14.15 -3.75 8.46
CA HIS A 106 -13.32 -4.82 9.01
C HIS A 106 -12.91 -4.55 10.48
N TYR A 107 -12.49 -3.33 10.81
CA TYR A 107 -12.13 -2.98 12.19
C TYR A 107 -13.35 -2.96 13.13
N LEU A 108 -14.50 -2.45 12.67
CA LEU A 108 -15.74 -2.43 13.45
C LEU A 108 -16.30 -3.84 13.68
N GLY A 109 -16.18 -4.74 12.70
CA GLY A 109 -16.54 -6.15 12.85
C GLY A 109 -15.66 -6.89 13.87
N TRP A 110 -14.43 -6.44 14.10
CA TRP A 110 -13.57 -6.96 15.17
C TRP A 110 -13.90 -6.37 16.55
N ALA A 111 -14.38 -5.13 16.63
CA ALA A 111 -14.73 -4.49 17.90
C ALA A 111 -16.05 -4.98 18.49
N SER A 112 -16.87 -5.66 17.69
CA SER A 112 -18.17 -6.24 18.07
C SER A 112 -18.12 -7.75 18.31
N ALA A 113 -16.94 -8.36 18.26
CA ALA A 113 -16.69 -9.78 18.49
C ALA A 113 -15.96 -10.00 19.83
#